data_AF-A0A973ATU3-F1
#
_entry.id   AF-A0A973ATU3-F1
#
_cell.length_a   1.000
_cell.length_b   1.000
_cell.length_c   1.000
_cell.angle_alpha   90.00
_cell.angle_beta   90.00
_cell.angle_gamma   90.00
#
_symmetry.space_group_name_H-M   'P 1'
#
loop_
_entity.id
_entity.type
_entity.pdbx_description
1 polymer ?
#
loop_
_entity_poly.entity_id
_entity_poly.type
_entity_poly.pdbx_seq_one_letter_code
_entity_poly.pdbx_strand_id
1 'polypeptide(L)'
;MNQHLVSQNSLGTVLKFEEWIQQVSPHIPINSALAVLKLTEQGATIPFIARYRKEQTYNLDEVAIQTVIDSKEIWDAVVKRQSF
;
A
#
# COMPACT_ATOMS: atom_id res chain seq x y z
N MET A 1 -5.85 17.84 -19.60
CA MET A 1 -4.74 17.96 -18.63
C MET A 1 -4.83 16.81 -17.64
N ASN A 2 -4.45 15.60 -18.05
CA ASN A 2 -4.23 14.47 -17.16
C ASN A 2 -2.99 13.78 -17.72
N GLN A 3 -1.87 13.95 -17.02
CA GLN A 3 -0.58 13.47 -17.46
C GLN A 3 -0.56 11.95 -17.40
N HIS A 4 -0.30 11.37 -18.58
CA HIS A 4 0.25 10.05 -18.81
C HIS A 4 1.40 9.78 -17.84
N LEU A 5 1.35 8.70 -17.04
CA LEU A 5 2.51 7.93 -16.58
C LEU A 5 2.03 6.57 -16.02
N VAL A 6 1.84 5.57 -16.87
CA VAL A 6 2.12 4.19 -16.44
C VAL A 6 3.33 3.75 -17.23
N SER A 7 4.44 3.72 -16.49
CA SER A 7 5.79 3.48 -16.95
C SER A 7 5.92 2.10 -17.59
N GLN A 8 6.82 2.05 -18.56
CA GLN A 8 7.24 0.88 -19.31
C GLN A 8 7.57 -0.30 -18.39
N ASN A 9 6.91 -1.44 -18.65
CA ASN A 9 7.29 -2.75 -18.11
C ASN A 9 8.73 -3.07 -18.52
N SER A 10 9.65 -2.90 -17.58
CA SER A 10 10.99 -3.49 -17.67
C SER A 10 10.90 -4.91 -17.12
N LEU A 11 10.93 -5.87 -18.05
CA LEU A 11 10.96 -7.30 -17.79
C LEU A 11 12.21 -7.63 -16.95
N GLY A 12 12.02 -7.89 -15.65
CA GLY A 12 13.07 -8.39 -14.76
C GLY A 12 13.17 -7.74 -13.38
N THR A 13 12.37 -6.72 -13.05
CA THR A 13 12.41 -6.06 -11.74
C THR A 13 11.20 -6.45 -10.89
N VAL A 14 11.42 -6.71 -9.60
CA VAL A 14 10.33 -6.90 -8.63
C VAL A 14 9.43 -5.66 -8.66
N LEU A 15 8.13 -5.85 -8.89
CA LEU A 15 7.16 -4.74 -8.90
C LEU A 15 7.28 -3.94 -7.61
N LYS A 16 7.21 -2.61 -7.71
CA LYS A 16 7.20 -1.78 -6.49
C LYS A 16 5.88 -1.99 -5.73
N PHE A 17 5.89 -1.76 -4.41
CA PHE A 17 4.68 -1.95 -3.61
C PHE A 17 3.52 -1.07 -4.09
N GLU A 18 3.80 0.16 -4.54
CA GLU A 18 2.80 1.09 -5.06
C GLU A 18 2.09 0.55 -6.31
N GLU A 19 2.80 -0.17 -7.16
CA GLU A 19 2.25 -0.81 -8.36
C GLU A 19 1.46 -2.06 -7.98
N TRP A 20 1.97 -2.83 -7.02
CA TRP A 20 1.32 -4.03 -6.50
C TRP A 20 -0.03 -3.72 -5.85
N ILE A 21 -0.08 -2.74 -4.95
CA ILE A 21 -1.33 -2.39 -4.25
C ILE A 21 -2.40 -1.88 -5.22
N GLN A 22 -2.00 -1.19 -6.29
CA GLN A 22 -2.94 -0.77 -7.34
C GLN A 22 -3.48 -1.94 -8.16
N GLN A 23 -2.72 -3.04 -8.32
CA GLN A 23 -3.20 -4.25 -8.97
C GLN A 23 -4.16 -5.05 -8.09
N VAL A 24 -3.84 -5.20 -6.79
CA VAL A 24 -4.63 -6.03 -5.86
C VAL A 24 -5.84 -5.27 -5.30
N SER A 25 -5.71 -3.95 -5.09
CA SER A 25 -6.72 -3.10 -4.47
C SER A 25 -6.76 -1.72 -5.12
N PRO A 26 -7.27 -1.61 -6.37
CA PRO A 26 -7.29 -0.35 -7.13
C PRO A 26 -8.12 0.76 -6.49
N HIS A 27 -9.03 0.42 -5.56
CA HIS A 27 -9.84 1.39 -4.83
C HIS A 27 -9.08 2.07 -3.68
N ILE A 28 -7.90 1.57 -3.31
CA ILE A 28 -7.05 2.17 -2.26
C ILE A 28 -6.05 3.11 -2.92
N PRO A 29 -6.09 4.42 -2.66
CA PRO A 29 -5.11 5.35 -3.20
C PRO A 29 -3.70 5.03 -2.69
N ILE A 30 -2.70 5.14 -3.56
CA ILE A 30 -1.29 4.89 -3.21
C ILE A 30 -0.87 5.69 -1.97
N ASN A 31 -1.21 6.98 -1.94
CA ASN A 31 -0.86 7.86 -0.81
C ASN A 31 -1.50 7.40 0.51
N SER A 32 -2.75 6.89 0.46
CA SER A 32 -3.41 6.32 1.63
C SER A 32 -2.69 5.07 2.12
N ALA A 33 -2.29 4.17 1.21
CA ALA A 33 -1.55 2.98 1.55
C ALA A 33 -0.19 3.31 2.20
N LEU A 34 0.57 4.24 1.61
CA LEU A 34 1.84 4.70 2.17
C LEU A 34 1.68 5.35 3.55
N ALA A 35 0.62 6.13 3.75
CA ALA A 35 0.31 6.72 5.06
C ALA A 35 0.00 5.64 6.11
N VAL A 36 -0.79 4.62 5.75
CA VAL A 36 -1.05 3.47 6.63
C VAL A 36 0.24 2.77 7.02
N LEU A 37 1.11 2.43 6.05
CA LEU A 37 2.37 1.74 6.34
C LEU A 37 3.26 2.57 7.29
N LYS A 38 3.40 3.87 7.01
CA LYS A 38 4.18 4.78 7.86
C LYS A 38 3.63 4.85 9.30
N LEU A 39 2.31 4.84 9.46
CA LEU A 39 1.67 4.86 10.78
C LEU A 39 1.87 3.54 11.52
N THR A 40 1.74 2.40 10.82
CA THR A 40 1.98 1.07 11.38
C THR A 40 3.44 0.92 11.82
N GLU A 41 4.41 1.42 11.03
CA GLU A 41 5.84 1.46 11.40
C GLU A 41 6.10 2.27 12.69
N GLN A 42 5.27 3.28 12.97
CA GLN A 42 5.31 4.06 14.21
C GLN A 42 4.58 3.39 15.38
N GLY A 43 4.10 2.15 15.21
CA GLY A 43 3.38 1.39 16.22
C GLY A 43 1.89 1.72 16.34
N ALA A 44 1.31 2.43 15.36
CA ALA A 44 -0.12 2.66 15.34
C ALA A 44 -0.89 1.37 15.01
N THR A 45 -1.98 1.11 15.75
CA THR A 45 -2.85 -0.05 15.51
C THR A 45 -3.98 0.29 14.54
N ILE A 46 -4.61 -0.72 13.93
CA ILE A 46 -5.71 -0.53 12.97
C ILE A 46 -6.87 0.29 13.56
N PRO A 47 -7.41 -0.02 14.76
CA PRO A 47 -8.48 0.79 15.34
C PRO A 47 -8.03 2.23 15.64
N PHE A 48 -6.75 2.43 15.97
CA PHE A 48 -6.21 3.77 16.20
C PHE A 48 -6.14 4.57 14.90
N ILE A 49 -5.62 3.98 13.82
CA ILE A 49 -5.53 4.62 12.51
C ILE A 49 -6.93 4.97 12.00
N ALA A 50 -7.85 4.00 12.02
CA ALA A 50 -9.22 4.17 11.56
C ALA A 50 -10.02 5.22 12.34
N ARG A 51 -9.69 5.46 13.61
CA ARG A 51 -10.41 6.46 14.45
C ARG A 51 -9.75 7.81 14.48
N TYR A 52 -8.42 7.87 14.57
CA TYR A 52 -7.68 9.09 14.89
C TYR A 52 -6.79 9.60 13.75
N ARG A 53 -6.63 8.84 12.66
CA ARG A 53 -5.78 9.19 11.51
C ARG A 53 -6.53 9.17 10.17
N LYS A 54 -7.86 9.25 10.18
CA LYS A 54 -8.70 9.26 8.98
C LYS A 54 -8.27 10.30 7.95
N GLU A 55 -7.99 11.53 8.36
CA GLU A 55 -7.54 12.58 7.43
C GLU A 55 -6.21 12.25 6.74
N GLN A 56 -5.29 11.56 7.44
CA GLN A 56 -3.99 11.18 6.89
C GLN A 56 -4.10 10.00 5.91
N THR A 57 -5.10 9.13 6.10
CA THR A 57 -5.35 7.98 5.23
C THR A 57 -6.42 8.26 4.17
N TYR A 58 -6.97 9.48 4.07
CA TYR A 58 -8.11 9.80 3.21
C TYR A 58 -9.36 8.96 3.52
N ASN A 59 -9.69 8.83 4.80
CA ASN A 59 -10.89 8.18 5.33
C ASN A 59 -10.98 6.65 5.10
N LEU A 60 -9.83 5.96 5.01
CA LEU A 60 -9.86 4.49 5.03
C LEU A 60 -10.50 3.95 6.32
N ASP A 61 -11.31 2.92 6.17
CA ASP A 61 -11.87 2.15 7.28
C ASP A 61 -10.92 1.02 7.71
N GLU A 62 -11.28 0.30 8.77
CA GLU A 62 -10.46 -0.77 9.33
C GLU A 62 -10.21 -1.90 8.31
N VAL A 63 -11.16 -2.19 7.42
CA VAL A 63 -11.03 -3.25 6.39
C VAL A 63 -10.02 -2.84 5.32
N ALA A 64 -10.10 -1.61 4.84
CA ALA A 64 -9.15 -1.10 3.86
C ALA A 64 -7.74 -0.93 4.45
N ILE A 65 -7.63 -0.51 5.72
CA ILE A 65 -6.36 -0.45 6.43
C ILE A 65 -5.74 -1.85 6.59
N GLN A 66 -6.51 -2.84 7.01
CA GLN A 66 -6.05 -4.23 7.09
C GLN A 66 -5.58 -4.72 5.71
N THR A 67 -6.35 -4.44 4.66
CA THR A 67 -6.02 -4.82 3.28
C THR A 67 -4.66 -4.27 2.84
N VAL A 68 -4.31 -3.03 3.20
CA VAL A 68 -2.99 -2.45 2.93
C VAL A 68 -1.87 -3.22 3.63
N ILE A 69 -2.06 -3.53 4.92
CA ILE A 69 -1.08 -4.24 5.74
C ILE A 69 -0.84 -5.64 5.19
N ASP A 70 -1.92 -6.39 4.93
CA ASP A 70 -1.85 -7.76 4.38
C ASP A 70 -1.17 -7.77 3.01
N SER A 71 -1.52 -6.80 2.15
CA SER A 71 -0.90 -6.66 0.83
C SER A 71 0.60 -6.38 0.92
N LYS A 72 1.02 -5.61 1.92
CA LYS A 72 2.44 -5.31 2.16
C LYS A 72 3.20 -6.55 2.63
N GLU A 73 2.63 -7.34 3.53
CA GLU A 73 3.23 -8.60 3.99
C GLU A 73 3.40 -9.61 2.84
N ILE A 74 2.37 -9.75 1.99
CA ILE A 74 2.44 -10.61 0.80
C ILE A 74 3.53 -10.12 -0.14
N TRP A 75 3.56 -8.82 -0.42
CA TRP A 75 4.57 -8.23 -1.30
C TRP A 75 5.99 -8.46 -0.76
N ASP A 76 6.23 -8.24 0.54
CA ASP A 76 7.52 -8.50 1.19
C ASP A 76 7.94 -9.98 1.07
N ALA A 77 6.99 -10.90 1.23
CA ALA A 77 7.25 -12.32 1.04
C ALA A 77 7.61 -12.67 -0.41
N VAL A 78 6.98 -12.03 -1.40
CA VAL A 78 7.31 -12.21 -2.83
C VAL A 78 8.69 -11.63 -3.14
N VAL A 79 8.97 -10.40 -2.72
CA VAL A 79 10.29 -9.74 -2.89
C VAL A 79 11.40 -10.60 -2.31
N LYS A 80 11.17 -11.11 -1.09
CA LYS A 80 12.14 -11.97 -0.40
C LYS A 80 12.43 -13.24 -1.20
N ARG A 81 11.41 -13.92 -1.75
CA ARG A 81 11.59 -15.12 -2.59
C ARG A 81 12.34 -14.86 -3.89
N GLN A 82 12.14 -13.69 -4.50
CA GLN A 82 12.81 -13.33 -5.76
C GLN A 82 14.26 -12.86 -5.56
N SER A 83 14.63 -12.53 -4.33
CA SER A 83 15.98 -12.08 -3.96
C SER A 83 16.92 -13.22 -3.53
N PHE A 84 16.44 -14.48 -3.54
CA PHE A 84 17.22 -15.70 -3.28
C PHE A 84 17.40 -16.50 -4.58
#